data_AF-A0A948F1Y4-F1
#
_entry.id   AF-A0A948F1Y4-F1
#
_cell.length_a   1.000
_cell.length_b   1.000
_cell.length_c   1.000
_cell.angle_alpha   90.00
_cell.angle_beta   90.00
_cell.angle_gamma   90.00
#
_symmetry.space_group_name_H-M   'P 1'
#
loop_
_entity.id
_entity.type
_entity.pdbx_description
1 polymer ?
#
loop_
_entity_poly.entity_id
_entity_poly.type
_entity_poly.pdbx_seq_one_letter_code
_entity_poly.pdbx_strand_id
1 'polypeptide(L)'
;MQPIKSLLKLLLERNKLKYMLFFHARTGSSTLKKILNTHPKICLYGEPFHNNRFINRENFKRQNKIPKHINTIDDLDIALKELSYKYNGIKQGIHNTNNKFCDHLLLNRNIKIIFLQRTNLLQMVISSLIAQKIQKWGGETKEWRKMVEQQKCEPFDIDFIQKRIQGINKRIQKYKQLLKDNNI
;
A
#
# COMPACT_ATOMS: atom_id res chain seq x y z
N MET A 1 21.10 16.08 34.08
CA MET A 1 20.26 14.93 33.62
C MET A 1 19.12 15.30 32.64
N GLN A 2 19.13 16.49 32.01
CA GLN A 2 18.13 16.90 31.00
C GLN A 2 18.31 16.38 29.54
N PRO A 3 19.50 15.97 29.05
CA PRO A 3 19.68 15.61 27.63
C PRO A 3 18.89 14.36 27.20
N ILE A 4 18.73 13.39 28.10
CA ILE A 4 18.11 12.09 27.79
C ILE A 4 16.59 12.22 27.58
N LYS A 5 15.91 13.08 28.36
CA LYS A 5 14.47 13.34 28.18
C LYS A 5 14.19 14.05 26.85
N SER A 6 15.07 14.97 26.44
CA SER A 6 14.96 15.67 25.14
C SER A 6 15.20 14.71 23.97
N LEU A 7 16.22 13.84 24.07
CA LEU A 7 16.51 12.82 23.06
C LEU A 7 15.38 11.79 22.95
N LEU A 8 14.84 11.31 24.07
CA LEU A 8 13.69 10.39 24.11
C LEU A 8 12.44 11.04 23.51
N LYS A 9 12.16 12.31 23.82
CA LYS A 9 11.05 13.05 23.22
C LYS A 9 11.22 13.21 21.70
N LEU A 10 12.42 13.55 21.23
CA LEU A 10 12.76 13.62 19.81
C LEU A 10 12.65 12.26 19.10
N LEU A 11 13.06 11.18 19.76
CA LEU A 11 12.92 9.81 19.27
C LEU A 11 11.44 9.39 19.21
N LEU A 12 10.64 9.73 20.23
CA LEU A 12 9.20 9.48 20.29
C LEU A 12 8.40 10.31 19.26
N GLU A 13 8.83 11.54 18.96
CA GLU A 13 8.22 12.41 17.93
C GLU A 13 8.63 12.03 16.49
N ARG A 14 9.79 11.37 16.34
CA ARG A 14 10.22 10.70 15.09
C ARG A 14 9.45 9.40 14.84
N ASN A 15 9.03 8.71 15.90
CA ASN A 15 8.37 7.40 15.85
C ASN A 15 6.84 7.49 15.78
N LYS A 16 6.31 8.30 14.87
CA LYS A 16 4.88 8.27 14.55
C LYS A 16 4.70 8.00 13.07
N LEU A 17 3.79 7.10 12.75
CA LEU A 17 3.30 6.93 11.40
C LEU A 17 2.56 8.22 11.02
N LYS A 18 3.06 8.94 10.03
CA LYS A 18 2.56 10.27 9.63
C LYS A 18 1.88 10.25 8.27
N TYR A 19 2.25 9.32 7.40
CA TYR A 19 1.78 9.29 6.02
C TYR A 19 1.28 7.90 5.63
N MET A 20 0.16 7.85 4.91
CA MET A 20 -0.27 6.63 4.24
C MET A 20 -0.53 6.92 2.77
N LEU A 21 0.21 6.24 1.90
CA LEU A 21 -0.10 6.18 0.48
C LEU A 21 -1.19 5.13 0.27
N PHE A 22 -2.42 5.58 0.04
CA PHE A 22 -3.60 4.71 -0.14
C PHE A 22 -3.98 4.64 -1.62
N PHE A 23 -4.07 3.43 -2.19
CA PHE A 23 -4.12 3.28 -3.64
C PHE A 23 -4.73 1.94 -4.10
N HIS A 24 -5.11 1.87 -5.38
CA HIS A 24 -5.42 0.61 -6.07
C HIS A 24 -4.18 0.05 -6.79
N ALA A 25 -4.11 -1.26 -7.06
CA ALA A 25 -3.03 -1.85 -7.86
C ALA A 25 -2.77 -1.07 -9.16
N ARG A 26 -1.50 -0.98 -9.57
CA ARG A 26 -1.06 -0.42 -10.88
C ARG A 26 -1.35 1.07 -11.11
N THR A 27 -1.43 1.85 -10.02
CA THR A 27 -1.56 3.32 -10.06
C THR A 27 -0.23 4.09 -10.09
N GLY A 28 0.92 3.40 -10.08
CA GLY A 28 2.24 4.05 -9.96
C GLY A 28 2.71 4.25 -8.52
N SER A 29 1.97 3.73 -7.53
CA SER A 29 2.29 3.82 -6.10
C SER A 29 3.71 3.37 -5.73
N SER A 30 4.26 2.38 -6.42
CA SER A 30 5.62 1.89 -6.14
C SER A 30 6.68 2.89 -6.59
N THR A 31 6.47 3.53 -7.75
CA THR A 31 7.32 4.61 -8.26
C THR A 31 7.25 5.82 -7.33
N LEU A 32 6.04 6.26 -6.98
CA LEU A 32 5.85 7.38 -6.04
C LEU A 32 6.52 7.10 -4.69
N LYS A 33 6.37 5.89 -4.13
CA LYS A 33 7.07 5.50 -2.90
C LYS A 33 8.60 5.60 -3.05
N LYS A 34 9.17 5.15 -4.16
CA LYS A 34 10.62 5.25 -4.40
C LYS A 34 11.09 6.70 -4.42
N ILE A 35 10.35 7.57 -5.12
CA ILE A 35 10.63 9.01 -5.17
C ILE A 35 10.52 9.63 -3.77
N LEU A 36 9.43 9.36 -3.03
CA LEU A 36 9.25 9.91 -1.69
C LEU A 36 10.35 9.46 -0.72
N ASN A 37 10.82 8.21 -0.83
CA ASN A 37 11.92 7.68 -0.01
C ASN A 37 13.30 8.25 -0.37
N THR A 38 13.45 9.08 -1.40
CA THR A 38 14.71 9.83 -1.61
C THR A 38 14.81 11.02 -0.66
N HIS A 39 13.71 11.47 -0.06
CA HIS A 39 13.70 12.57 0.88
C HIS A 39 14.16 12.11 2.28
N PRO A 40 15.13 12.78 2.93
CA PRO A 40 15.77 12.28 4.16
C PRO A 40 14.83 12.19 5.37
N LYS A 41 13.68 12.89 5.34
CA LYS A 41 12.65 12.84 6.39
C LYS A 41 11.47 11.92 6.07
N ILE A 42 11.48 11.18 4.95
CA ILE A 42 10.37 10.27 4.58
C ILE A 42 10.92 8.86 4.48
N CYS A 43 10.27 7.94 5.19
CA CYS A 43 10.61 6.53 5.20
C CYS A 43 9.31 5.72 5.12
N LEU A 44 8.85 5.49 3.89
CA LEU A 44 7.66 4.69 3.60
C LEU A 44 8.00 3.20 3.54
N TYR A 45 7.32 2.42 4.37
CA TYR A 45 7.28 0.97 4.25
C TYR A 45 6.44 0.53 3.04
N GLY A 46 6.56 -0.74 2.67
CA GLY A 46 5.76 -1.36 1.60
C GLY A 46 4.29 -1.54 2.00
N GLU A 47 3.68 -2.63 1.52
CA GLU A 47 2.31 -3.03 1.87
C GLU A 47 2.35 -4.02 3.04
N PRO A 48 2.31 -3.55 4.31
CA PRO A 48 2.42 -4.43 5.47
C PRO A 48 1.23 -5.38 5.61
N PHE A 49 0.05 -4.94 5.16
CA PHE A 49 -1.23 -5.63 5.38
C PHE A 49 -1.75 -6.32 4.11
N HIS A 50 -0.86 -6.71 3.21
CA HIS A 50 -1.21 -7.45 2.00
C HIS A 50 -1.48 -8.92 2.35
N ASN A 51 -2.71 -9.40 2.15
CA ASN A 51 -3.14 -10.77 2.53
C ASN A 51 -2.19 -11.88 2.07
N ASN A 52 -1.66 -11.83 0.85
CA ASN A 52 -0.76 -12.87 0.32
C ASN A 52 0.68 -12.82 0.86
N ARG A 53 1.11 -11.76 1.57
CA ARG A 53 2.47 -11.72 2.15
C ARG A 53 2.63 -12.62 3.37
N PHE A 54 1.54 -13.05 3.97
CA PHE A 54 1.55 -13.98 5.11
C PHE A 54 1.69 -15.46 4.69
N ILE A 55 1.59 -15.76 3.39
CA ILE A 55 1.62 -17.14 2.88
C ILE A 55 3.06 -17.63 2.65
N ASN A 56 4.01 -16.75 2.29
CA ASN A 56 5.43 -17.13 2.14
C ASN A 56 6.25 -16.77 3.39
N ARG A 57 6.11 -17.64 4.41
CA ARG A 57 6.62 -17.50 5.79
C ARG A 57 8.16 -17.49 5.95
N GLU A 58 8.92 -17.99 4.98
CA GLU A 58 10.37 -18.21 5.12
C GLU A 58 11.21 -16.91 5.03
N ASN A 59 10.88 -16.02 4.08
CA ASN A 59 11.65 -14.78 3.87
C ASN A 59 11.28 -13.64 4.83
N PHE A 60 10.13 -13.74 5.51
CA PHE A 60 9.68 -12.73 6.48
C PHE A 60 10.32 -12.91 7.87
N LYS A 61 10.85 -14.11 8.18
CA LYS A 61 11.51 -14.45 9.46
C LYS A 61 12.69 -13.54 9.80
N ARG A 62 13.32 -12.90 8.81
CA ARG A 62 14.56 -12.13 9.02
C ARG A 62 14.37 -10.62 9.18
N GLN A 63 13.17 -10.04 8.92
CA GLN A 63 13.13 -8.59 8.72
C GLN A 63 12.30 -7.72 9.65
N ASN A 64 11.19 -8.11 10.31
CA ASN A 64 10.56 -7.27 11.37
C ASN A 64 9.54 -8.06 12.23
N LYS A 65 9.39 -7.66 13.50
CA LYS A 65 8.43 -8.15 14.51
C LYS A 65 6.95 -7.75 14.25
N ILE A 66 6.52 -7.65 12.99
CA ILE A 66 5.12 -7.33 12.69
C ILE A 66 4.29 -8.59 13.04
N PRO A 67 3.15 -8.47 13.76
CA PRO A 67 2.30 -9.60 14.08
C PRO A 67 2.03 -10.47 12.85
N LYS A 68 2.26 -11.78 12.99
CA LYS A 68 2.14 -12.75 11.87
C LYS A 68 0.69 -12.88 11.37
N HIS A 69 -0.27 -12.45 12.19
CA HIS A 69 -1.69 -12.50 11.89
C HIS A 69 -2.33 -11.21 12.39
N ILE A 70 -3.06 -10.53 11.51
CA ILE A 70 -3.86 -9.35 11.84
C ILE A 70 -5.30 -9.75 11.57
N ASN A 71 -6.00 -10.13 12.63
CA ASN A 71 -7.38 -10.63 12.56
C ASN A 71 -8.36 -9.60 13.10
N THR A 72 -7.90 -8.73 13.99
CA THR A 72 -8.68 -7.71 14.67
C THR A 72 -8.16 -6.30 14.37
N ILE A 73 -8.92 -5.28 14.78
CA ILE A 73 -8.48 -3.89 14.73
C ILE A 73 -7.35 -3.64 15.73
N ASP A 74 -7.39 -4.27 16.90
CA ASP A 74 -6.32 -4.14 17.90
C ASP A 74 -4.99 -4.71 17.37
N ASP A 75 -5.02 -5.85 16.67
CA ASP A 75 -3.83 -6.40 16.01
C ASP A 75 -3.24 -5.41 14.99
N LEU A 76 -4.12 -4.73 14.25
CA LEU A 76 -3.74 -3.74 13.25
C LEU A 76 -3.08 -2.52 13.91
N ASP A 77 -3.64 -2.02 15.01
CA ASP A 77 -3.08 -0.88 15.75
C ASP A 77 -1.73 -1.23 16.40
N ILE A 78 -1.59 -2.45 16.94
CA ILE A 78 -0.29 -2.97 17.42
C ILE A 78 0.72 -2.99 16.26
N ALA A 79 0.33 -3.52 15.10
CA ALA A 79 1.21 -3.58 13.93
C ALA A 79 1.61 -2.19 13.41
N LEU A 80 0.70 -1.22 13.42
CA LEU A 80 0.98 0.18 13.06
C LEU A 80 1.97 0.82 14.04
N LYS A 81 1.80 0.56 15.35
CA LYS A 81 2.72 1.03 16.39
C LYS A 81 4.12 0.44 16.19
N GLU A 82 4.22 -0.86 15.93
CA GLU A 82 5.52 -1.51 15.66
C GLU A 82 6.19 -0.95 14.41
N LEU A 83 5.45 -0.72 13.33
CA LEU A 83 5.96 -0.09 12.11
C LEU A 83 6.46 1.34 12.37
N SER A 84 5.79 2.08 13.26
CA SER A 84 6.10 3.48 13.55
C SER A 84 7.49 3.69 14.17
N TYR A 85 8.09 2.66 14.78
CA TYR A 85 9.45 2.73 15.32
C TYR A 85 10.55 2.86 14.24
N LYS A 86 10.25 2.49 12.99
CA LYS A 86 11.23 2.49 11.89
C LYS A 86 10.78 3.28 10.67
N TYR A 87 9.47 3.38 10.47
CA TYR A 87 8.87 4.00 9.30
C TYR A 87 7.91 5.09 9.73
N ASN A 88 7.93 6.22 9.04
CA ASN A 88 6.96 7.29 9.26
C ASN A 88 5.89 7.34 8.18
N GLY A 89 5.86 6.35 7.29
CA GLY A 89 4.70 6.10 6.45
C GLY A 89 4.61 4.66 5.95
N ILE A 90 3.45 4.33 5.41
CA ILE A 90 3.17 3.03 4.77
C ILE A 90 2.51 3.23 3.42
N LYS A 91 2.60 2.19 2.58
CA LYS A 91 1.82 2.07 1.35
C LYS A 91 0.71 1.06 1.61
N GLN A 92 -0.56 1.41 1.44
CA GLN A 92 -1.69 0.52 1.68
C GLN A 92 -2.57 0.32 0.44
N GLY A 93 -2.61 -0.91 -0.06
CA GLY A 93 -3.39 -1.30 -1.23
C GLY A 93 -4.83 -1.65 -0.89
N ILE A 94 -5.79 -1.02 -1.55
CA ILE A 94 -7.23 -1.25 -1.37
C ILE A 94 -7.66 -2.71 -1.70
N HIS A 95 -6.94 -3.35 -2.60
CA HIS A 95 -7.32 -4.63 -3.20
C HIS A 95 -6.89 -5.86 -2.38
N ASN A 96 -6.02 -5.67 -1.38
CA ASN A 96 -5.37 -6.77 -0.66
C ASN A 96 -5.68 -6.77 0.85
N THR A 97 -6.69 -6.01 1.28
CA THR A 97 -6.97 -5.79 2.70
C THR A 97 -8.48 -5.75 2.93
N ASN A 98 -8.91 -6.22 4.10
CA ASN A 98 -10.31 -6.21 4.49
C ASN A 98 -10.86 -4.78 4.51
N ASN A 99 -12.08 -4.58 4.01
CA ASN A 99 -12.75 -3.27 4.03
C ASN A 99 -12.77 -2.65 5.43
N LYS A 100 -12.99 -3.43 6.49
CA LYS A 100 -12.97 -2.92 7.88
C LYS A 100 -11.62 -2.34 8.26
N PHE A 101 -10.52 -2.97 7.83
CA PHE A 101 -9.17 -2.46 8.07
C PHE A 101 -8.88 -1.22 7.22
N CYS A 102 -9.34 -1.20 5.96
CA CYS A 102 -9.24 0.00 5.13
C CYS A 102 -10.00 1.18 5.74
N ASP A 103 -11.24 0.95 6.20
CA ASP A 103 -12.07 1.98 6.83
C ASP A 103 -11.36 2.51 8.11
N HIS A 104 -10.87 1.62 8.98
CA HIS A 104 -10.10 2.00 10.18
C HIS A 104 -8.85 2.82 9.86
N LEU A 105 -8.05 2.39 8.88
CA LEU A 105 -6.82 3.08 8.48
C LEU A 105 -7.10 4.47 7.90
N LEU A 106 -8.17 4.62 7.12
CA LEU A 106 -8.54 5.91 6.52
C LEU A 106 -9.08 6.91 7.54
N LEU A 107 -9.76 6.42 8.57
CA LEU A 107 -10.33 7.26 9.64
C LEU A 107 -9.32 7.65 10.71
N ASN A 108 -8.08 7.15 10.63
CA ASN A 108 -7.02 7.48 11.58
C ASN A 108 -6.49 8.91 11.37
N ARG A 109 -6.98 9.85 12.19
CA ARG A 109 -6.64 11.28 12.12
C ARG A 109 -5.17 11.61 12.41
N ASN A 110 -4.39 10.67 12.95
CA ASN A 110 -2.96 10.86 13.18
C ASN A 110 -2.12 10.65 11.91
N ILE A 111 -2.72 10.11 10.84
CA ILE A 111 -2.05 9.76 9.59
C ILE A 111 -2.60 10.63 8.46
N LYS A 112 -1.73 11.35 7.76
CA LYS A 112 -2.08 12.07 6.54
C LYS A 112 -2.24 11.10 5.38
N ILE A 113 -3.40 11.12 4.75
CA ILE A 113 -3.73 10.23 3.64
C ILE A 113 -3.33 10.86 2.31
N ILE A 114 -2.53 10.14 1.53
CA ILE A 114 -2.26 10.45 0.11
C ILE A 114 -3.04 9.44 -0.71
N PHE A 115 -4.20 9.83 -1.22
CA PHE A 115 -5.06 8.97 -2.02
C PHE A 115 -4.62 9.00 -3.49
N LEU A 116 -3.91 7.97 -3.95
CA LEU A 116 -3.38 7.90 -5.32
C LEU A 116 -4.33 7.12 -6.25
N GLN A 117 -4.82 7.83 -7.26
CA GLN A 117 -5.69 7.30 -8.31
C GLN A 117 -5.07 7.50 -9.70
N ARG A 118 -5.21 6.49 -10.58
CA ARG A 118 -4.98 6.65 -12.02
C ARG A 118 -6.29 7.06 -12.69
N THR A 119 -6.26 8.10 -13.52
CA THR A 119 -7.44 8.57 -14.27
C THR A 119 -7.85 7.58 -15.36
N ASN A 120 -6.88 7.03 -16.10
CA ASN A 120 -7.13 5.99 -17.09
C ASN A 120 -7.29 4.60 -16.43
N LEU A 121 -8.54 4.27 -16.07
CA LEU A 121 -8.88 2.99 -15.41
C LEU A 121 -8.71 1.78 -16.33
N LEU A 122 -8.95 1.92 -17.64
CA LEU A 122 -8.74 0.83 -18.60
C LEU A 122 -7.28 0.39 -18.59
N GLN A 123 -6.35 1.33 -18.73
CA GLN A 123 -4.91 1.04 -18.71
C GLN A 123 -4.47 0.43 -17.37
N MET A 124 -5.05 0.87 -16.24
CA MET A 124 -4.79 0.28 -14.93
C MET A 124 -5.24 -1.18 -14.84
N VAL A 125 -6.45 -1.48 -15.34
CA VAL A 125 -7.02 -2.84 -15.34
C VAL A 125 -6.20 -3.74 -16.24
N ILE A 126 -5.94 -3.35 -17.49
CA ILE A 126 -5.10 -4.11 -18.42
C ILE A 126 -3.72 -4.38 -17.81
N SER A 127 -3.08 -3.36 -17.22
CA SER A 127 -1.78 -3.55 -16.57
C SER A 127 -1.85 -4.54 -15.39
N SER A 128 -2.95 -4.57 -14.66
CA SER A 128 -3.15 -5.53 -13.56
C SER A 128 -3.35 -6.96 -14.09
N LEU A 129 -4.09 -7.12 -15.18
CA LEU A 129 -4.35 -8.42 -15.80
C LEU A 129 -3.09 -9.02 -16.42
N ILE A 130 -2.30 -8.22 -17.12
CA ILE A 130 -0.98 -8.63 -17.62
C ILE A 130 -0.11 -9.08 -16.45
N ALA A 131 0.01 -8.25 -15.39
CA ALA A 131 0.83 -8.57 -14.21
C ALA A 131 0.39 -9.87 -13.52
N GLN A 132 -0.92 -10.13 -13.44
CA GLN A 132 -1.47 -11.36 -12.88
C GLN A 132 -1.15 -12.57 -13.77
N LYS A 133 -1.36 -12.46 -15.08
CA LYS A 133 -1.12 -13.54 -16.05
C LYS A 133 0.34 -13.98 -16.06
N ILE A 134 1.28 -13.04 -16.03
CA ILE A 134 2.72 -13.33 -16.02
C ILE A 134 3.30 -13.53 -14.61
N GLN A 135 2.49 -13.36 -13.56
CA GLN A 135 2.91 -13.37 -12.15
C GLN A 135 4.06 -12.40 -11.80
N LYS A 136 4.13 -11.24 -12.46
CA LYS A 136 5.16 -10.21 -12.22
C LYS A 136 4.51 -8.84 -12.04
N TRP A 137 4.78 -8.22 -10.90
CA TRP A 137 4.16 -6.95 -10.49
C TRP A 137 5.07 -5.73 -10.64
N GLY A 138 6.32 -5.92 -11.06
CA GLY A 138 7.27 -4.86 -11.37
C GLY A 138 8.67 -5.40 -11.68
N GLY A 139 9.48 -4.54 -12.29
CA GLY A 139 10.88 -4.77 -12.62
C GLY A 139 11.43 -3.57 -13.38
N GLU A 140 12.73 -3.31 -13.25
CA GLU A 140 13.37 -2.12 -13.81
C GLU A 140 14.52 -2.45 -14.76
N THR A 141 14.94 -3.72 -14.79
CA THR A 141 16.07 -4.16 -15.61
C THR A 141 15.66 -4.35 -17.07
N LYS A 142 16.64 -4.28 -17.98
CA LYS A 142 16.40 -4.50 -19.42
C LYS A 142 15.89 -5.91 -19.68
N GLU A 143 16.39 -6.89 -18.95
CA GLU A 143 16.02 -8.30 -19.03
C GLU A 143 14.55 -8.48 -18.65
N TRP A 144 14.09 -7.78 -17.60
CA TRP A 144 12.69 -7.81 -17.20
C TRP A 144 11.78 -7.26 -18.31
N ARG A 145 12.17 -6.14 -18.94
CA ARG A 145 11.38 -5.54 -20.03
C ARG A 145 11.29 -6.48 -21.23
N LYS A 146 12.43 -7.05 -21.65
CA LYS A 146 12.47 -8.06 -22.73
C LYS A 146 11.56 -9.26 -22.44
N MET A 147 11.61 -9.79 -21.22
CA MET A 147 10.74 -10.90 -20.81
C MET A 147 9.25 -10.54 -20.93
N VAL A 148 8.86 -9.32 -20.54
CA VAL A 148 7.46 -8.87 -20.65
C VAL A 148 7.07 -8.64 -22.11
N GLU A 149 7.95 -8.08 -22.93
CA GLU A 149 7.71 -7.84 -24.36
C GLU A 149 7.56 -9.15 -25.16
N GLN A 150 8.25 -10.21 -24.74
CA GLN A 150 8.19 -11.53 -25.37
C GLN A 150 6.97 -12.37 -24.94
N GLN A 151 6.24 -11.96 -23.90
CA GLN A 151 5.07 -12.68 -23.43
C GLN A 151 3.89 -12.48 -24.39
N LYS A 152 3.48 -13.56 -25.06
CA LYS A 152 2.24 -13.57 -25.83
C LYS A 152 1.04 -13.46 -24.87
N CYS A 153 0.23 -12.43 -25.05
CA CYS A 153 -1.03 -12.28 -24.34
C CYS A 153 -2.19 -12.46 -25.30
N GLU A 154 -2.95 -13.53 -25.10
CA GLU A 154 -4.30 -13.63 -25.66
C GLU A 154 -5.14 -12.40 -25.29
N PRO A 155 -6.07 -11.97 -26.18
CA PRO A 155 -7.03 -10.92 -25.87
C PRO A 155 -7.76 -11.18 -24.56
N PHE A 156 -8.02 -10.10 -23.82
CA PHE A 156 -8.82 -10.17 -22.61
C PHE A 156 -10.31 -10.03 -22.95
N ASP A 157 -11.15 -10.73 -22.21
CA ASP A 157 -12.60 -10.56 -22.24
C ASP A 157 -12.99 -9.12 -21.87
N ILE A 158 -13.69 -8.45 -22.79
CA ILE A 158 -14.11 -7.04 -22.67
C ILE A 158 -15.12 -6.87 -21.53
N ASP A 159 -16.07 -7.79 -21.38
CA ASP A 159 -17.11 -7.69 -20.36
C ASP A 159 -16.48 -7.83 -18.96
N PHE A 160 -15.51 -8.73 -18.86
CA PHE A 160 -14.70 -8.87 -17.65
C PHE A 160 -13.90 -7.60 -17.32
N ILE A 161 -13.28 -6.96 -18.32
CA ILE A 161 -12.59 -5.67 -18.13
C ILE A 161 -13.57 -4.59 -17.64
N GLN A 162 -14.73 -4.46 -18.28
CA GLN A 162 -15.74 -3.47 -17.90
C GLN A 162 -16.21 -3.68 -16.45
N LYS A 163 -16.52 -4.92 -16.07
CA LYS A 163 -16.90 -5.29 -14.71
C LYS A 163 -15.80 -4.94 -13.69
N ARG A 164 -14.53 -5.15 -14.04
CA ARG A 164 -13.37 -4.75 -13.20
C ARG A 164 -13.29 -3.23 -13.05
N ILE A 165 -13.44 -2.46 -14.13
CA ILE A 165 -13.41 -1.00 -14.09
C ILE A 165 -14.52 -0.48 -13.17
N GLN A 166 -15.76 -0.96 -13.35
CA GLN A 166 -16.91 -0.58 -12.53
C GLN A 166 -16.67 -0.89 -11.05
N GLY A 167 -16.18 -2.10 -10.74
CA GLY A 167 -15.89 -2.50 -9.37
C GLY A 167 -14.82 -1.63 -8.70
N ILE A 168 -13.76 -1.27 -9.44
CA ILE A 168 -12.71 -0.39 -8.94
C ILE A 168 -13.24 1.02 -8.73
N ASN A 169 -14.00 1.56 -9.69
CA ASN A 169 -14.59 2.89 -9.56
C ASN A 169 -15.53 2.95 -8.35
N LYS A 170 -16.44 1.99 -8.19
CA LYS A 170 -17.33 1.88 -7.03
C LYS A 170 -16.56 1.90 -5.71
N ARG A 171 -15.45 1.16 -5.65
CA ARG A 171 -14.61 1.11 -4.45
C ARG A 171 -13.85 2.41 -4.18
N ILE A 172 -13.34 3.08 -5.22
CA ILE A 172 -12.73 4.41 -5.09
C ILE A 172 -13.76 5.41 -4.56
N GLN A 173 -14.96 5.43 -5.13
CA GLN A 173 -16.02 6.34 -4.68
C GLN A 173 -16.43 6.07 -3.24
N LYS A 174 -16.56 4.79 -2.82
CA LYS A 174 -16.81 4.42 -1.42
C LYS A 174 -15.82 5.12 -0.48
N TYR A 175 -14.52 5.00 -0.74
CA TYR A 175 -13.50 5.54 0.17
C TYR A 175 -13.36 7.06 0.08
N LYS A 176 -13.60 7.67 -1.08
CA LYS A 176 -13.68 9.13 -1.19
C LYS A 176 -14.85 9.68 -0.38
N GLN A 177 -16.01 9.04 -0.47
CA GLN A 177 -17.18 9.42 0.30
C GLN A 177 -16.92 9.25 1.81
N LEU A 178 -16.32 8.13 2.23
CA LEU A 178 -15.95 7.90 3.63
C LEU A 178 -15.07 9.03 4.20
N LEU A 179 -14.05 9.47 3.46
CA LEU A 179 -13.17 10.58 3.87
C LEU A 179 -13.95 11.90 3.96
N LYS A 180 -14.78 12.19 2.94
CA LYS A 180 -15.63 13.38 2.89
C LYS A 180 -16.60 13.45 4.08
N ASP A 181 -17.29 12.35 4.38
CA ASP A 181 -18.28 12.27 5.46
C ASP A 181 -17.64 12.46 6.86
N ASN A 182 -16.34 12.23 6.98
CA ASN A 182 -15.59 12.34 8.22
C ASN A 182 -14.70 13.59 8.30
N ASN A 183 -14.80 14.50 7.32
CA ASN A 183 -13.98 15.72 7.20
C ASN A 183 -12.46 15.45 7.26
N ILE A 184 -12.00 14.44 6.53
CA ILE A 184 -10.58 14.06 6.38
C ILE A 184 -10.07 14.43 4.98
#